data_AF-A0A3B1ILC3-F1
#
_entry.id   AF-A0A3B1ILC3-F1
#
_cell.length_a   1.000
_cell.length_b   1.000
_cell.length_c   1.000
_cell.angle_alpha   90.00
_cell.angle_beta   90.00
_cell.angle_gamma   90.00
#
_symmetry.space_group_name_H-M   'P 1'
#
loop_
_entity.id
_entity.type
_entity.pdbx_description
1 polymer ?
#
loop_
_entity_poly.entity_id
_entity_poly.type
_entity_poly.pdbx_seq_one_letter_code
_entity_poly.pdbx_strand_id
1 'polypeptide(L)'
;MHTYRRTSSPRSPTSTGELFTPAHEENVRFIHDTWLCVLRDIKSLQNGERGPQEYVEKNPNPHLHSFTPFDLGDLKKRNTESS
;
A
#
# COMPACT_ATOMS: atom_id res chain seq x y z
N MET A 1 7.85 1.33 30.65
CA MET A 1 7.79 2.53 29.78
C MET A 1 8.97 2.44 28.80
N HIS A 2 8.74 1.91 27.60
CA HIS A 2 9.82 1.76 26.60
C HIS A 2 9.86 3.03 25.75
N THR A 3 10.90 3.83 25.93
CA THR A 3 11.13 5.06 25.16
C THR A 3 11.61 4.69 23.76
N TYR A 4 10.76 4.83 22.75
CA TYR A 4 11.19 4.79 21.35
C TYR A 4 12.00 6.04 21.03
N ARG A 5 13.33 5.91 21.00
CA ARG A 5 14.22 6.95 20.47
C ARG A 5 14.01 6.97 18.95
N ARG A 6 13.55 8.11 18.41
CA ARG A 6 13.55 8.34 16.96
C ARG A 6 15.00 8.31 16.47
N THR A 7 15.36 7.28 15.73
CA THR A 7 16.64 7.22 15.02
C THR A 7 16.56 8.21 13.86
N SER A 8 17.26 9.34 13.94
CA SER A 8 17.57 10.12 12.75
C SER A 8 18.52 9.26 11.90
N SER A 9 17.96 8.51 10.93
CA SER A 9 18.77 7.72 10.02
C SER A 9 19.80 8.63 9.33
N PRO A 10 21.09 8.26 9.30
CA PRO A 10 22.06 9.01 8.52
C PRO A 10 21.59 9.00 7.07
N ARG A 11 21.51 10.18 6.46
CA ARG A 11 21.21 10.33 5.05
C ARG A 11 22.29 9.58 4.28
N SER A 12 21.92 8.66 3.40
CA SER A 12 22.88 7.90 2.58
C SER A 12 23.82 8.86 1.85
N PRO A 13 25.15 8.65 1.90
CA PRO A 13 26.06 9.54 1.22
C PRO A 13 26.02 9.32 -0.30
N THR A 14 26.19 10.42 -1.01
CA THR A 14 26.12 10.56 -2.47
C THR A 14 27.44 10.18 -3.13
N SER A 15 28.00 9.00 -2.83
CA SER A 15 29.25 8.55 -3.46
C SER A 15 29.09 7.17 -4.10
N THR A 16 29.36 7.11 -5.41
CA THR A 16 29.40 5.91 -6.25
C THR A 16 30.43 4.85 -5.80
N GLY A 17 31.17 5.11 -4.72
CA GLY A 17 32.16 4.19 -4.12
C GLY A 17 31.81 3.70 -2.72
N GLU A 18 30.60 3.95 -2.21
CA GLU A 18 30.18 3.40 -0.92
C GLU A 18 29.86 1.90 -1.08
N LEU A 19 30.86 1.08 -0.77
CA LEU A 19 30.76 -0.38 -0.70
C LEU A 19 29.54 -0.74 0.14
N PHE A 20 28.62 -1.51 -0.43
CA PHE A 20 27.37 -1.90 0.20
C PHE A 20 27.61 -2.29 1.67
N THR A 21 27.08 -1.49 2.58
CA THR A 21 27.29 -1.76 4.01
C THR A 21 26.60 -3.08 4.38
N PRO A 22 27.05 -3.82 5.41
CA PRO A 22 26.34 -5.03 5.86
C PRO A 22 24.84 -4.79 6.13
N ALA A 23 24.49 -3.60 6.62
CA ALA A 23 23.09 -3.18 6.79
C ALA A 23 22.34 -3.01 5.46
N HIS A 24 23.00 -2.54 4.39
CA HIS A 24 22.41 -2.51 3.06
C HIS A 24 22.07 -3.92 2.57
N GLU A 25 22.99 -4.86 2.71
CA GLU A 25 22.74 -6.26 2.33
C GLU A 25 21.58 -6.87 3.13
N GLU A 26 21.52 -6.61 4.44
CA GLU A 26 20.39 -6.99 5.31
C GLU A 26 19.07 -6.39 4.85
N ASN A 27 19.04 -5.10 4.53
CA ASN A 27 17.84 -4.41 4.06
C ASN A 27 17.36 -4.97 2.71
N VAL A 28 18.28 -5.23 1.78
CA VAL A 28 17.96 -5.82 0.48
C VAL A 28 17.40 -7.22 0.65
N ARG A 29 18.03 -8.07 1.47
CA ARG A 29 17.51 -9.40 1.79
C ARG A 29 16.13 -9.34 2.44
N PHE A 30 15.95 -8.47 3.43
CA PHE A 30 14.67 -8.29 4.10
C PHE A 30 13.56 -7.88 3.13
N ILE A 31 13.79 -6.88 2.27
CA ILE A 31 12.82 -6.42 1.27
C ILE A 31 12.49 -7.54 0.29
N HIS A 32 13.51 -8.23 -0.22
CA HIS A 32 13.33 -9.34 -1.16
C HIS A 32 12.47 -10.45 -0.57
N ASP A 33 12.82 -10.95 0.61
CA ASP A 33 12.13 -12.09 1.24
C ASP A 33 10.70 -11.73 1.66
N THR A 34 10.51 -10.50 2.16
CA THR A 34 9.18 -9.97 2.49
C THR A 34 8.32 -9.86 1.22
N TRP A 35 8.90 -9.36 0.12
CA TRP A 35 8.18 -9.23 -1.14
C TRP A 35 7.80 -10.59 -1.73
N LEU A 36 8.67 -11.60 -1.62
CA LEU A 36 8.33 -12.97 -2.03
C LEU A 36 7.12 -13.51 -1.25
N CYS A 37 7.02 -13.20 0.05
CA CYS A 37 5.84 -13.57 0.84
C CYS A 37 4.57 -12.89 0.30
N VAL A 38 4.63 -11.58 0.04
CA VAL A 38 3.51 -10.84 -0.54
C VAL A 38 3.10 -11.42 -1.91
N LEU A 39 4.07 -11.74 -2.77
CA LEU A 39 3.80 -12.35 -4.08
C LEU A 39 3.13 -13.71 -3.97
N ARG A 40 3.54 -14.55 -3.01
CA ARG A 40 2.91 -15.85 -2.76
C ARG A 40 1.47 -15.65 -2.28
N ASP A 41 1.23 -14.71 -1.37
CA ASP A 41 -0.09 -14.46 -0.82
C ASP A 41 -1.03 -13.90 -1.90
N ILE A 42 -0.55 -13.02 -2.78
CA ILE A 42 -1.28 -12.54 -3.96
C ILE A 42 -1.62 -13.69 -4.90
N LYS A 43 -0.65 -14.57 -5.22
CA LYS A 43 -0.90 -15.74 -6.07
C LYS A 43 -1.92 -16.67 -5.43
N SER A 44 -1.78 -16.94 -4.13
CA SER A 44 -2.75 -17.76 -3.37
C SER A 44 -4.15 -17.15 -3.38
N LEU A 45 -4.28 -15.83 -3.33
CA LEU A 45 -5.55 -15.12 -3.44
C LEU A 45 -6.13 -15.22 -4.86
N GLN A 46 -5.29 -15.16 -5.89
CA GLN A 46 -5.70 -15.38 -7.28
C GLN A 46 -6.19 -16.81 -7.55
N ASN A 47 -5.69 -17.80 -6.81
CA ASN A 47 -6.17 -19.18 -6.85
C ASN A 47 -7.51 -19.40 -6.11
N GLY A 48 -8.00 -18.42 -5.35
CA GLY A 48 -9.30 -18.48 -4.68
C GLY A 48 -10.11 -17.23 -4.96
N GLU A 49 -10.85 -17.21 -6.07
CA GLU A 49 -11.95 -16.29 -6.49
C GLU A 49 -12.16 -14.97 -5.72
N ARG A 50 -11.09 -14.27 -5.37
CA ARG A 50 -11.19 -12.96 -4.71
C ARG A 50 -10.42 -11.99 -5.57
N GLY A 51 -11.10 -11.58 -6.63
CA GLY A 51 -10.80 -10.34 -7.34
C GLY A 51 -10.98 -9.13 -6.42
N PRO A 52 -11.11 -7.91 -6.97
CA PRO A 52 -11.41 -6.71 -6.19
C PRO A 52 -12.51 -7.00 -5.16
N GLN A 53 -12.18 -6.88 -3.88
CA GLN A 53 -13.13 -7.11 -2.82
C GLN A 53 -14.07 -5.91 -2.77
N GLU A 54 -15.29 -6.08 -3.26
CA GLU A 54 -16.33 -5.07 -3.05
C GLU A 54 -16.56 -4.90 -1.56
N TYR A 55 -16.53 -3.65 -1.11
CA TYR A 55 -16.87 -3.32 0.27
C TYR A 55 -18.37 -3.58 0.45
N VAL A 56 -18.69 -4.55 1.29
CA VAL A 56 -20.06 -4.80 1.74
C VAL A 56 -20.15 -4.39 3.20
N GLU A 57 -21.00 -3.41 3.49
CA GLU A 57 -21.23 -2.94 4.84
C GLU A 57 -21.90 -4.05 5.68
N LYS A 58 -21.18 -4.57 6.69
CA LYS A 58 -21.67 -5.68 7.53
C LYS A 58 -22.85 -5.27 8.43
N ASN A 59 -22.88 -4.01 8.85
CA ASN A 59 -23.94 -3.43 9.66
C ASN A 59 -24.43 -2.16 8.95
N PRO A 60 -25.58 -2.21 8.26
CA PRO A 60 -26.03 -1.10 7.42
C PRO A 60 -26.20 0.17 8.27
N ASN A 61 -25.64 1.27 7.82
CA ASN A 61 -25.77 2.54 8.51
C ASN A 61 -27.18 3.12 8.27
N PRO A 62 -28.03 3.27 9.32
CA PRO A 62 -29.39 3.78 9.16
C PRO A 62 -29.44 5.25 8.70
N HIS A 63 -28.31 5.96 8.72
CA HIS A 63 -28.26 7.34 8.23
C HIS A 63 -28.04 7.43 6.71
N LEU A 64 -27.75 6.31 6.04
CA LEU A 64 -27.48 6.28 4.59
C LEU A 64 -28.73 5.98 3.74
N HIS A 65 -29.94 5.94 4.32
CA HIS A 65 -31.18 5.62 3.58
C HIS A 65 -31.48 6.55 2.39
N SER A 66 -31.02 7.80 2.42
CA SER A 66 -31.18 8.76 1.32
C SER A 66 -29.90 8.98 0.52
N PHE A 67 -28.84 8.22 0.81
CA PHE A 67 -27.58 8.34 0.08
C PHE A 67 -27.72 7.71 -1.31
N THR A 68 -27.44 8.50 -2.35
CA THR A 68 -27.28 8.00 -3.71
C THR A 68 -25.79 7.89 -3.99
N PRO A 69 -25.24 6.68 -4.20
CA PRO A 69 -23.85 6.50 -4.55
C PRO A 69 -23.51 7.27 -5.82
N PHE A 70 -22.36 7.96 -5.82
CA PHE A 70 -21.85 8.67 -6.99
C PHE A 70 -20.69 7.89 -7.61
N ASP A 71 -20.74 7.66 -8.92
CA ASP A 71 -19.66 6.97 -9.64
C ASP A 71 -18.45 7.90 -9.79
N LEU A 72 -17.29 7.45 -9.32
CA LEU A 72 -16.03 8.21 -9.41
C LEU A 72 -15.59 8.46 -10.86
N GLY A 73 -15.96 7.60 -11.80
CA GLY A 73 -15.74 7.78 -13.23
C GLY A 73 -16.49 9.00 -13.79
N ASP A 74 -17.68 9.28 -13.28
CA ASP A 74 -18.48 10.43 -13.70
C ASP A 74 -17.95 11.76 -13.14
N LEU A 75 -17.21 11.72 -12.03
CA LEU A 75 -16.49 12.89 -11.51
C LEU A 75 -15.36 13.30 -12.47
N LYS A 76 -14.63 12.30 -12.99
CA LYS A 76 -13.49 12.52 -13.89
C LYS A 76 -13.93 13.15 -15.22
N LYS A 77 -15.04 12.69 -15.81
CA LYS A 77 -15.57 13.21 -17.10
C LYS A 77 -15.91 14.70 -17.02
N ARG A 78 -16.58 15.13 -15.94
CA ARG A 78 -16.95 16.55 -15.72
C ARG A 78 -15.75 17.48 -15.56
N ASN A 79 -14.68 17.01 -14.92
CA ASN A 79 -13.46 17.81 -14.75
C ASN A 79 -12.71 18.00 -16.08
N THR A 80 -12.78 17.04 -17.01
CA THR A 80 -12.17 17.15 -18.34
C THR A 80 -12.98 17.99 -19.33
N GLU A 81 -14.30 18.12 -19.14
CA GLU A 81 -15.16 18.99 -19.96
C GLU A 81 -15.10 20.48 -19.55
N SER A 82 -14.46 20.76 -18.41
CA SER A 82 -14.31 22.12 -17.85
C SER A 82 -12.89 22.70 -18.00
N SER A 83 -12.04 22.13 -18.87
CA SER A 83 -10.69 22.62 -19.19
C SER A 83 -10.51 22.85 -20.68
#